data_AF-A0AAN6ZBF6-F1
#
_entry.id   AF-A0AAN6ZBF6-F1
#
_cell.length_a   1.000
_cell.length_b   1.000
_cell.length_c   1.000
_cell.angle_alpha   90.00
_cell.angle_beta   90.00
_cell.angle_gamma   90.00
#
_symmetry.space_group_name_H-M   'P 1'
#
loop_
_entity.id
_entity.type
_entity.pdbx_description
1 polymer ?
#
loop_
_entity_poly.entity_id
_entity_poly.type
_entity_poly.pdbx_seq_one_letter_code
_entity_poly.pdbx_strand_id
1 'polypeptide(L)'
;MERKDFPYASEYGLDFCKVNVLDDVRVRAILESFFEWSGLGLYRTFGRAPEHNFLFMNKATTEMQVVVVQLWSSGSRVRFWGGSQLHALNGIAAANGLLEVPSERLEGLGLQPTEVVLERGGLALLDARLAFNIIEGFAITFAFATQEELQTWSKMRIPRQTDRLAQKMAEMGSKHIGVNFAFGKSG
;
A
#
# COMPACT_ATOMS: atom_id res chain seq x y z
N MET A 1 -17.08 -9.21 -14.48
CA MET A 1 -16.16 -8.64 -15.48
C MET A 1 -14.76 -8.73 -14.89
N GLU A 2 -13.99 -9.75 -15.28
CA GLU A 2 -12.58 -9.88 -14.88
C GLU A 2 -11.83 -8.64 -15.36
N ARG A 3 -11.32 -7.86 -14.42
CA ARG A 3 -10.57 -6.65 -14.73
C ARG A 3 -9.15 -7.07 -15.09
N LYS A 4 -8.69 -6.63 -16.26
CA LYS A 4 -7.25 -6.54 -16.55
C LYS A 4 -6.59 -5.80 -15.39
N ASP A 5 -5.59 -6.42 -14.77
CA ASP A 5 -4.79 -5.79 -13.73
C ASP A 5 -4.32 -4.41 -14.18
N PHE A 6 -4.35 -3.43 -13.28
CA PHE A 6 -3.90 -2.08 -13.60
C PHE A 6 -2.42 -2.15 -14.06
N PRO A 7 -2.00 -1.45 -15.13
CA PRO A 7 -0.73 -1.70 -15.76
C PRO A 7 0.44 -1.00 -15.03
N TYR A 8 0.72 -1.40 -13.78
CA TYR A 8 1.69 -0.75 -12.87
C TYR A 8 3.09 -0.64 -13.47
N ALA A 9 3.52 -1.66 -14.23
CA ALA A 9 4.85 -1.74 -14.84
C ALA A 9 4.93 -1.11 -16.25
N SER A 10 3.92 -0.33 -16.64
CA SER A 10 3.88 0.42 -17.90
C SER A 10 4.25 1.88 -17.68
N GLU A 11 4.57 2.60 -18.77
CA GLU A 11 4.81 4.04 -18.72
C GLU A 11 3.61 4.79 -18.11
N TYR A 12 2.38 4.40 -18.49
CA TYR A 12 1.16 4.96 -17.91
C TYR A 12 1.07 4.70 -16.40
N GLY A 13 1.40 3.48 -15.96
CA GLY A 13 1.36 3.12 -14.54
C GLY A 13 2.37 3.92 -13.70
N LEU A 14 3.58 4.14 -14.23
CA LEU A 14 4.60 4.96 -13.60
C LEU A 14 4.20 6.44 -13.56
N ASP A 15 3.64 6.97 -14.66
CA ASP A 15 3.12 8.34 -14.70
C ASP A 15 1.97 8.55 -13.72
N PHE A 16 1.06 7.59 -13.64
CA PHE A 16 -0.02 7.61 -12.67
C PHE A 16 0.50 7.65 -11.24
N CYS A 17 1.48 6.81 -10.90
CA CYS A 17 2.12 6.80 -9.58
C CYS A 17 2.81 8.12 -9.27
N LYS A 18 3.59 8.64 -10.23
CA LYS A 18 4.30 9.89 -10.07
C LYS A 18 3.35 11.05 -9.77
N VAL A 19 2.36 11.26 -10.64
CA VAL A 19 1.45 12.41 -10.55
C VAL A 19 0.53 12.33 -9.33
N ASN A 20 -0.03 11.16 -9.03
CA ASN A 20 -1.08 11.04 -8.01
C ASN A 20 -0.55 10.68 -6.61
N VAL A 21 0.74 10.37 -6.47
CA VAL A 21 1.32 9.93 -5.20
C VAL A 21 2.64 10.62 -4.92
N LEU A 22 3.64 10.49 -5.80
CA LEU A 22 4.99 11.00 -5.51
C LEU A 22 5.09 12.53 -5.60
N ASP A 23 4.25 13.15 -6.44
CA ASP A 23 4.17 14.60 -6.61
C ASP A 23 2.98 15.21 -5.82
N ASP A 24 2.13 14.38 -5.19
CA ASP A 24 1.03 14.88 -4.35
C ASP A 24 1.58 15.43 -3.03
N VAL A 25 1.45 16.75 -2.84
CA VAL A 25 1.99 17.48 -1.67
C VAL A 25 1.47 16.95 -0.34
N ARG A 26 0.25 16.41 -0.28
CA ARG A 26 -0.34 15.87 0.95
C ARG A 26 0.30 14.55 1.32
N VAL A 27 0.51 13.69 0.32
CA VAL A 27 1.20 12.40 0.50
C VAL A 27 2.64 12.65 0.91
N ARG A 28 3.35 13.51 0.19
CA ARG A 28 4.75 13.87 0.50
C ARG A 28 4.90 14.42 1.91
N ALA A 29 4.08 15.40 2.29
CA ALA A 29 4.16 16.01 3.61
C ALA A 29 3.99 14.99 4.73
N ILE A 30 3.10 14.01 4.56
CA ILE A 30 2.91 12.94 5.55
C ILE A 30 4.12 12.00 5.57
N LEU A 31 4.58 11.52 4.41
CA LEU A 31 5.74 10.62 4.34
C LEU A 31 6.99 11.26 4.93
N GLU A 32 7.29 12.51 4.56
CA GLU A 32 8.45 13.27 5.02
C GLU A 32 8.32 13.68 6.51
N SER A 33 7.11 13.66 7.09
CA SER A 33 6.91 13.87 8.54
C SER A 33 7.20 12.63 9.39
N PHE A 34 7.02 11.43 8.82
CA PHE A 34 7.27 10.17 9.53
C PHE A 34 8.69 9.65 9.29
N PHE A 35 9.26 9.91 8.11
CA PHE A 35 10.53 9.34 7.69
C PHE A 35 11.46 10.40 7.12
N GLU A 36 12.73 10.38 7.53
CA GLU A 36 13.77 11.18 6.88
C GLU A 36 13.93 10.78 5.41
N TRP A 37 13.81 9.47 5.15
CA TRP A 37 13.78 8.88 3.82
C TRP A 37 12.82 7.68 3.79
N SER A 38 12.08 7.53 2.69
CA SER A 38 11.27 6.34 2.43
C SER A 38 11.37 5.90 0.97
N GLY A 39 11.07 4.63 0.69
CA GLY A 39 11.07 4.11 -0.68
C GLY A 39 9.79 3.36 -1.00
N LEU A 40 9.27 3.60 -2.21
CA LEU A 40 8.14 2.86 -2.76
C LEU A 40 8.53 1.40 -2.99
N GLY A 41 7.93 0.48 -2.23
CA GLY A 41 8.21 -0.96 -2.28
C GLY A 41 7.04 -1.83 -2.76
N LEU A 42 5.83 -1.31 -2.76
CA LEU A 42 4.63 -2.00 -3.26
C LEU A 42 3.81 -1.04 -4.12
N TYR A 43 3.32 -1.54 -5.25
CA TYR A 43 2.37 -0.84 -6.12
C TYR A 43 1.43 -1.86 -6.78
N ARG A 44 0.22 -2.03 -6.23
CA ARG A 44 -0.76 -3.04 -6.64
C ARG A 44 -2.19 -2.61 -6.35
N THR A 45 -3.18 -3.30 -6.90
CA THR A 45 -4.60 -3.10 -6.59
C THR A 45 -5.08 -4.17 -5.63
N PHE A 46 -5.87 -3.77 -4.64
CA PHE A 46 -6.63 -4.68 -3.78
C PHE A 46 -8.12 -4.41 -3.93
N GLY A 47 -8.89 -5.48 -4.06
CA GLY A 47 -10.32 -5.43 -4.31
C GLY A 47 -11.16 -5.94 -3.15
N ARG A 48 -12.46 -5.97 -3.38
CA ARG A 48 -13.49 -6.49 -2.48
C ARG A 48 -13.15 -7.88 -1.93
N ALA A 49 -13.18 -8.00 -0.60
CA ALA A 49 -13.02 -9.22 0.16
C ALA A 49 -13.74 -9.05 1.52
N PRO A 50 -15.09 -8.99 1.53
CA PRO A 50 -15.87 -8.46 2.64
C PRO A 50 -15.78 -9.27 3.93
N GLU A 51 -15.47 -10.57 3.84
CA GLU A 51 -15.39 -11.46 5.00
C GLU A 51 -13.98 -11.52 5.63
N HIS A 52 -13.00 -10.81 5.07
CA HIS A 52 -11.60 -10.94 5.47
C HIS A 52 -11.03 -9.61 5.93
N ASN A 53 -10.35 -9.62 7.09
CA ASN A 53 -9.55 -8.48 7.54
C ASN A 53 -8.08 -8.72 7.18
N PHE A 54 -7.46 -7.71 6.60
CA PHE A 54 -6.08 -7.77 6.17
C PHE A 54 -5.22 -6.71 6.85
N LEU A 55 -3.93 -6.99 6.92
CA LEU A 55 -2.86 -6.05 7.23
C LEU A 55 -1.70 -6.26 6.26
N PHE A 56 -0.91 -5.22 6.03
CA PHE A 56 0.26 -5.30 5.14
C PHE A 56 1.48 -5.86 5.86
N MET A 57 1.58 -5.64 7.17
CA MET A 57 2.76 -6.01 7.95
C MET A 57 2.40 -6.32 9.40
N ASN A 58 2.96 -7.40 9.94
CA ASN A 58 2.86 -7.69 11.37
C ASN A 58 3.70 -6.70 12.19
N LYS A 59 3.30 -6.46 13.44
CA LYS A 59 4.08 -5.64 14.36
C LYS A 59 5.35 -6.39 14.80
N ALA A 60 6.49 -6.06 14.19
CA ALA A 60 7.81 -6.51 14.63
C ALA A 60 8.45 -5.53 15.63
N THR A 61 8.17 -4.24 15.46
CA THR A 61 8.73 -3.14 16.27
C THR A 61 7.62 -2.18 16.75
N THR A 62 7.94 -1.32 17.71
CA THR A 62 7.02 -0.24 18.15
C THR A 62 6.90 0.84 17.09
N GLU A 63 8.02 1.21 16.49
CA GLU A 63 8.09 2.29 15.50
C GLU A 63 7.31 1.96 14.23
N MET A 64 6.81 3.01 13.58
CA MET A 64 6.23 2.86 12.26
C MET A 64 7.37 2.69 11.25
N GLN A 65 7.29 1.67 10.41
CA GLN A 65 8.31 1.42 9.37
C GLN A 65 7.74 1.54 7.95
N VAL A 66 6.41 1.52 7.81
CA VAL A 66 5.74 1.51 6.51
C VAL A 66 4.45 2.33 6.57
N VAL A 67 4.34 3.29 5.66
CA VAL A 67 3.10 4.02 5.37
C VAL A 67 2.50 3.47 4.08
N VAL A 68 1.21 3.16 4.13
CA VAL A 68 0.44 2.70 2.98
C VAL A 68 -0.46 3.82 2.50
N VAL A 69 -0.34 4.17 1.22
CA VAL A 69 -1.19 5.14 0.52
C VAL A 69 -2.17 4.37 -0.36
N GLN A 70 -3.45 4.70 -0.26
CA GLN A 70 -4.52 4.05 -1.02
C GLN A 70 -5.34 5.08 -1.79
N LEU A 71 -5.44 4.90 -3.10
CA LEU A 71 -6.33 5.64 -3.98
C LEU A 71 -7.56 4.79 -4.29
N TRP A 72 -8.69 5.21 -3.73
CA TRP A 72 -9.94 4.46 -3.74
C TRP A 72 -10.83 4.80 -4.92
N SER A 73 -11.43 3.77 -5.50
CA SER A 73 -12.46 3.94 -6.52
C SER A 73 -13.74 4.57 -5.98
N SER A 74 -14.50 5.26 -6.83
CA SER A 74 -15.82 5.77 -6.48
C SER A 74 -16.76 4.66 -6.04
N GLY A 75 -17.55 4.94 -5.00
CA GLY A 75 -18.47 3.98 -4.38
C GLY A 75 -17.78 2.93 -3.49
N SER A 76 -16.49 3.07 -3.18
CA SER A 76 -15.83 2.10 -2.31
C SER A 76 -16.35 2.19 -0.88
N ARG A 77 -16.36 1.04 -0.20
CA ARG A 77 -16.75 0.94 1.21
C ARG A 77 -15.73 0.09 1.94
N VAL A 78 -15.15 0.65 3.00
CA VAL A 78 -14.02 0.05 3.71
C VAL A 78 -14.26 0.13 5.22
N ARG A 79 -13.84 -0.90 5.94
CA ARG A 79 -13.74 -0.89 7.40
C ARG A 79 -12.30 -0.78 7.82
N PHE A 80 -12.03 0.10 8.78
CA PHE A 80 -10.75 0.24 9.45
C PHE A 80 -10.89 -0.13 10.92
N TRP A 81 -10.03 -1.01 11.42
CA TRP A 81 -10.01 -1.40 12.82
C TRP A 81 -9.05 -0.49 13.59
N GLY A 82 -9.52 0.71 13.93
CA GLY A 82 -8.70 1.71 14.62
C GLY A 82 -8.08 1.15 15.91
N GLY A 83 -6.78 1.40 16.09
CA GLY A 83 -6.01 0.91 17.25
C GLY A 83 -5.33 -0.43 17.00
N SER A 84 -5.73 -1.20 15.99
CA SER A 84 -5.15 -2.52 15.71
C SER A 84 -3.64 -2.48 15.43
N GLN A 85 -3.13 -1.37 14.87
CA GLN A 85 -1.71 -1.15 14.61
C GLN A 85 -0.84 -1.13 15.88
N LEU A 86 -1.46 -0.95 17.06
CA LEU A 86 -0.79 -0.96 18.34
C LEU A 86 -0.54 -2.38 18.86
N HIS A 87 -1.21 -3.39 18.32
CA HIS A 87 -1.18 -4.78 18.80
C HIS A 87 -0.39 -5.72 17.88
N ALA A 88 0.14 -6.80 18.48
CA ALA A 88 0.74 -7.91 17.73
C ALA A 88 -0.38 -8.87 17.26
N LEU A 89 -0.91 -8.61 16.06
CA LEU A 89 -2.02 -9.37 15.50
C LEU A 89 -1.62 -10.71 14.86
N ASN A 90 -0.32 -10.94 14.65
CA ASN A 90 0.26 -12.16 14.05
C ASN A 90 -0.61 -12.72 12.90
N GLY A 91 -0.90 -11.88 11.92
CA GLY A 91 -1.68 -12.26 10.75
C GLY A 91 -0.98 -13.33 9.93
N ILE A 92 -1.79 -14.13 9.22
CA ILE A 92 -1.34 -15.30 8.45
C ILE A 92 -1.33 -14.94 6.98
N ALA A 93 -0.32 -15.41 6.22
CA ALA A 93 -0.23 -15.12 4.80
C ALA A 93 -1.49 -15.58 4.04
N ALA A 94 -2.06 -14.67 3.25
CA ALA A 94 -3.23 -14.89 2.41
C ALA A 94 -2.87 -14.90 0.92
N ALA A 95 -3.77 -15.43 0.09
CA ALA A 95 -3.53 -15.59 -1.35
C ALA A 95 -3.34 -14.26 -2.11
N ASN A 96 -3.83 -13.15 -1.56
CA ASN A 96 -3.64 -11.80 -2.12
C ASN A 96 -2.27 -11.18 -1.77
N GLY A 97 -1.41 -11.90 -1.04
CA GLY A 97 -0.10 -11.42 -0.60
C GLY A 97 -0.14 -10.51 0.63
N LEU A 98 -1.31 -10.33 1.26
CA LEU A 98 -1.46 -9.67 2.55
C LEU A 98 -1.45 -10.70 3.68
N LEU A 99 -1.54 -10.20 4.91
CA LEU A 99 -1.70 -11.01 6.12
C LEU A 99 -3.16 -10.89 6.58
N GLU A 100 -3.81 -12.02 6.80
CA GLU A 100 -5.20 -12.10 7.25
C GLU A 100 -5.28 -12.24 8.77
N VAL A 101 -6.28 -11.58 9.36
CA VAL A 101 -6.59 -11.64 10.79
C VAL A 101 -8.08 -11.96 10.99
N PRO A 102 -8.41 -13.01 11.79
CA PRO A 102 -9.80 -13.31 12.14
C PRO A 102 -10.46 -12.16 12.91
N SER A 103 -11.74 -11.89 12.64
CA SER A 103 -12.51 -10.84 13.32
C SER A 103 -12.56 -11.06 14.83
N GLU A 104 -12.67 -12.32 15.27
CA GLU A 104 -12.73 -12.70 16.69
C GLU A 104 -11.48 -12.24 17.45
N ARG A 105 -10.33 -12.20 16.77
CA ARG A 105 -9.08 -11.71 17.38
C ARG A 105 -9.12 -10.20 17.59
N LEU A 106 -9.69 -9.45 16.65
CA LEU A 106 -9.81 -7.99 16.75
C LEU A 106 -10.85 -7.61 17.80
N GLU A 107 -11.99 -8.31 17.81
CA GLU A 107 -13.05 -8.16 18.80
C GLU A 107 -12.59 -8.54 20.20
N GLY A 108 -11.81 -9.62 20.34
CA GLY A 108 -11.22 -10.03 21.62
C GLY A 108 -10.26 -9.01 22.22
N LEU A 109 -9.74 -8.07 21.42
CA LEU A 109 -8.96 -6.91 21.87
C LEU A 109 -9.84 -5.69 22.20
N GLY A 110 -11.17 -5.82 22.11
CA GLY A 110 -12.12 -4.72 22.31
C GLY A 110 -12.15 -3.71 21.17
N LEU A 111 -11.56 -4.03 20.01
CA LEU A 111 -11.54 -3.13 18.86
C LEU A 111 -12.88 -3.19 18.13
N GLN A 112 -13.27 -2.06 17.53
CA GLN A 112 -14.48 -1.96 16.73
C GLN A 112 -14.14 -1.33 15.37
N PRO A 113 -14.68 -1.86 14.26
CA PRO A 113 -14.38 -1.31 12.95
C PRO A 113 -15.14 0.00 12.74
N THR A 114 -14.46 0.98 12.14
CA THR A 114 -15.12 2.17 11.58
C THR A 114 -15.31 1.96 10.09
N GLU A 115 -16.57 2.00 9.65
CA GLU A 115 -16.91 1.93 8.23
C GLU A 115 -16.86 3.33 7.59
N VAL A 116 -16.23 3.42 6.43
CA VAL A 116 -16.09 4.66 5.65
C VAL A 116 -16.63 4.41 4.24
N VAL A 117 -17.53 5.28 3.80
CA VAL A 117 -18.11 5.27 2.45
C VAL A 117 -17.43 6.36 1.61
N LEU A 118 -16.82 5.97 0.49
CA LEU A 118 -16.06 6.83 -0.40
C LEU A 118 -16.83 7.03 -1.71
N GLU A 119 -17.96 7.73 -1.65
CA GLU A 119 -18.91 7.89 -2.76
C GLU A 119 -18.24 8.35 -4.06
N ARG A 120 -17.30 9.31 -3.96
CA ARG A 120 -16.57 9.89 -5.10
C ARG A 120 -15.11 9.41 -5.19
N GLY A 121 -14.78 8.33 -4.50
CA GLY A 121 -13.41 7.86 -4.33
C GLY A 121 -12.75 8.54 -3.13
N GLY A 122 -11.45 8.30 -2.95
CA GLY A 122 -10.76 8.83 -1.78
C GLY A 122 -9.27 8.56 -1.77
N LEU A 123 -8.58 9.26 -0.87
CA LEU A 123 -7.18 9.06 -0.54
C LEU A 123 -7.12 8.68 0.94
N ALA A 124 -6.51 7.54 1.25
CA ALA A 124 -6.23 7.12 2.62
C ALA A 124 -4.72 6.90 2.81
N LEU A 125 -4.20 7.30 3.97
CA LEU A 125 -2.84 7.01 4.39
C LEU A 125 -2.91 6.28 5.72
N LEU A 126 -2.26 5.12 5.79
CA LEU A 126 -2.41 4.16 6.88
C LEU A 126 -1.04 3.69 7.38
N ASP A 127 -0.95 3.37 8.67
CA ASP A 127 0.10 2.47 9.17
C ASP A 127 -0.13 1.07 8.55
N ALA A 128 0.92 0.45 8.02
CA ALA A 128 0.83 -0.89 7.42
C ALA A 128 0.31 -2.00 8.35
N ARG A 129 0.37 -1.78 9.67
CA ARG A 129 -0.11 -2.70 10.72
C ARG A 129 -1.60 -2.53 11.02
N LEU A 130 -2.25 -1.49 10.48
CA LEU A 130 -3.68 -1.28 10.64
C LEU A 130 -4.46 -2.35 9.88
N ALA A 131 -5.38 -3.01 10.56
CA ALA A 131 -6.26 -4.00 9.98
C ALA A 131 -7.41 -3.29 9.27
N PHE A 132 -7.73 -3.76 8.06
CA PHE A 132 -8.78 -3.20 7.24
C PHE A 132 -9.52 -4.28 6.46
N ASN A 133 -10.70 -3.94 5.98
CA ASN A 133 -11.56 -4.83 5.22
C ASN A 133 -12.21 -4.06 4.06
N ILE A 134 -12.10 -4.57 2.83
CA ILE A 134 -12.69 -3.95 1.64
C ILE A 134 -14.04 -4.58 1.36
N ILE A 135 -15.12 -3.91 1.76
CA ILE A 135 -16.50 -4.40 1.59
C ILE A 135 -16.93 -4.26 0.13
N GLU A 136 -16.59 -3.13 -0.48
CA GLU A 136 -16.98 -2.78 -1.85
C GLU A 136 -15.91 -1.91 -2.52
N GLY A 137 -15.79 -2.02 -3.84
CA GLY A 137 -14.82 -1.27 -4.64
C GLY A 137 -13.41 -1.89 -4.63
N PHE A 138 -12.42 -1.03 -4.87
CA PHE A 138 -11.00 -1.38 -4.88
C PHE A 138 -10.14 -0.15 -4.57
N ALA A 139 -8.90 -0.41 -4.17
CA ALA A 139 -7.87 0.60 -3.99
C ALA A 139 -6.65 0.30 -4.87
N ILE A 140 -6.10 1.33 -5.51
CA ILE A 140 -4.73 1.30 -6.00
C ILE A 140 -3.83 1.68 -4.82
N THR A 141 -2.97 0.76 -4.42
CA THR A 141 -2.23 0.82 -3.17
C THR A 141 -0.74 0.94 -3.42
N PHE A 142 -0.11 1.82 -2.64
CA PHE A 142 1.31 2.10 -2.64
C PHE A 142 1.84 1.93 -1.22
N ALA A 143 2.92 1.19 -1.01
CA ALA A 143 3.56 1.12 0.31
C ALA A 143 4.95 1.72 0.27
N PHE A 144 5.22 2.64 1.19
CA PHE A 144 6.47 3.32 1.39
C PHE A 144 7.09 2.85 2.68
N ALA A 145 8.26 2.23 2.59
CA ALA A 145 8.99 1.68 3.72
C ALA A 145 10.22 2.53 4.04
N THR A 146 10.67 2.50 5.30
CA THR A 146 11.99 3.04 5.65
C THR A 146 13.09 2.28 4.90
N GLN A 147 14.29 2.85 4.87
CA GLN A 147 15.42 2.23 4.18
C GLN A 147 15.75 0.83 4.72
N GLU A 148 15.68 0.63 6.03
CA GLU A 148 15.97 -0.64 6.70
C GLU A 148 14.95 -1.71 6.32
N GLU A 149 13.66 -1.36 6.37
CA GLU A 149 12.58 -2.29 6.04
C GLU A 149 12.61 -2.65 4.55
N LEU A 150 12.82 -1.66 3.68
CA LEU A 150 12.82 -1.84 2.23
C LEU A 150 13.92 -2.78 1.73
N GLN A 151 15.05 -2.88 2.45
CA GLN A 151 16.13 -3.82 2.12
C GLN A 151 15.70 -5.28 2.20
N THR A 152 14.69 -5.58 3.01
CA THR A 152 14.14 -6.94 3.14
C THR A 152 13.13 -7.28 2.04
N TRP A 153 12.66 -6.26 1.30
CA TRP A 153 11.63 -6.42 0.29
C TRP A 153 12.21 -6.78 -1.08
N SER A 154 11.50 -7.67 -1.78
CA SER A 154 11.79 -7.93 -3.18
C SER A 154 11.51 -6.69 -4.05
N LYS A 155 12.41 -6.41 -4.99
CA LYS A 155 12.23 -5.31 -5.94
C LYS A 155 11.01 -5.53 -6.83
N MET A 156 10.24 -4.47 -7.06
CA MET A 156 9.15 -4.46 -8.03
C MET A 156 9.71 -4.62 -9.44
N ARG A 157 9.24 -5.65 -10.16
CA ARG A 157 9.79 -6.00 -11.48
C ARG A 157 9.09 -5.25 -12.60
N ILE A 158 9.91 -4.63 -13.46
CA ILE A 158 9.49 -4.06 -14.74
C ILE A 158 9.93 -5.03 -15.84
N PRO A 159 8.99 -5.62 -16.60
CA PRO A 159 9.27 -6.78 -17.46
C PRO A 159 10.18 -6.46 -18.65
N ARG A 160 10.25 -5.19 -19.05
CA ARG A 160 11.06 -4.74 -20.18
C ARG A 160 11.82 -3.48 -19.82
N GLN A 161 13.11 -3.47 -20.10
CA GLN A 161 13.91 -2.25 -20.07
C GLN A 161 13.75 -1.49 -21.38
N THR A 162 13.39 -0.20 -21.25
CA THR A 162 13.43 0.79 -22.33
C THR A 162 14.05 2.06 -21.76
N ASP A 163 14.70 2.87 -22.59
CA ASP A 163 15.31 4.13 -22.13
C ASP A 163 14.26 5.04 -21.49
N ARG A 164 13.04 5.07 -22.05
CA ARG A 164 11.91 5.84 -21.52
C ARG A 164 11.46 5.37 -20.13
N LEU A 165 11.38 4.06 -19.90
CA LEU A 165 11.03 3.52 -18.58
C LEU A 165 12.15 3.77 -17.57
N ALA A 166 13.41 3.62 -17.99
CA ALA A 166 14.56 3.89 -17.13
C ALA A 166 14.61 5.37 -16.72
N GLN A 167 14.38 6.29 -17.67
CA GLN A 167 14.29 7.72 -17.41
C GLN A 167 13.15 8.04 -16.42
N LYS A 168 11.93 7.53 -16.66
CA LYS A 168 10.79 7.76 -15.76
C LYS A 168 11.07 7.26 -14.35
N MET A 169 11.64 6.07 -14.21
CA MET A 169 12.02 5.52 -12.91
C MET A 169 13.04 6.41 -12.19
N ALA A 170 13.99 7.02 -12.90
CA ALA A 170 14.94 7.96 -12.32
C ALA A 170 14.24 9.26 -11.86
N GLU A 171 13.29 9.77 -12.65
CA GLU A 171 12.51 10.99 -12.35
C GLU A 171 11.48 10.83 -11.21
N MET A 172 11.18 9.58 -10.82
CA MET A 172 10.32 9.28 -9.66
C MET A 172 11.05 9.45 -8.33
N GLY A 173 12.39 9.46 -8.34
CA GLY A 173 13.19 9.66 -7.14
C GLY A 173 13.29 11.13 -6.73
N SER A 174 13.44 11.37 -5.43
CA SER A 174 13.83 12.65 -4.86
C SER A 174 14.79 12.44 -3.69
N LYS A 175 15.23 13.52 -3.04
CA LYS A 175 16.12 13.44 -1.87
C LYS A 175 15.53 12.61 -0.72
N HIS A 176 14.20 12.63 -0.54
CA HIS A 176 13.50 12.01 0.58
C HIS A 176 12.68 10.77 0.20
N ILE A 177 12.45 10.54 -1.10
CA ILE A 177 11.61 9.45 -1.58
C ILE A 177 12.32 8.72 -2.71
N GLY A 178 12.54 7.41 -2.53
CA GLY A 178 13.08 6.52 -3.56
C GLY A 178 12.05 5.55 -4.14
N VAL A 179 12.52 4.71 -5.06
CA VAL A 179 11.72 3.65 -5.69
C VAL A 179 12.48 2.33 -5.70
N ASN A 180 11.81 1.22 -5.38
CA ASN A 180 12.42 -0.11 -5.31
C ASN A 180 12.10 -0.97 -6.54
N PHE A 181 12.43 -0.46 -7.73
CA PHE A 181 12.21 -1.16 -9.00
C PHE A 181 13.47 -1.91 -9.48
N ALA A 182 13.27 -2.95 -10.29
CA ALA A 182 14.31 -3.58 -11.09
C ALA A 182 13.75 -4.08 -12.43
N PHE A 183 14.57 -4.04 -13.47
CA PHE A 183 14.23 -4.70 -14.74
C PHE A 183 14.38 -6.23 -14.62
N GLY A 184 13.54 -6.97 -15.33
CA GLY A 184 13.63 -8.43 -15.45
C GLY A 184 12.27 -9.14 -15.33
N LYS A 185 12.27 -10.46 -15.59
CA LYS A 185 11.09 -11.31 -15.39
C LYS A 185 10.85 -11.54 -13.89
N SER A 186 9.58 -11.65 -13.49
CA SER A 186 9.20 -12.25 -12.20
C SER A 186 9.69 -13.69 -12.18
N GLY A 187 10.44 -14.08 -11.15
CA GLY A 187 10.85 -15.47 -10.92
C GLY A 187 9.66 -16.35 -10.58
#